data_AF-A0A920M5A7-F1
#
_entry.id   AF-A0A920M5A7-F1
#
_cell.length_a   1.000
_cell.length_b   1.000
_cell.length_c   1.000
_cell.angle_alpha   90.00
_cell.angle_beta   90.00
_cell.angle_gamma   90.00
#
_symmetry.space_group_name_H-M   'P 1'
#
loop_
_entity.id
_entity.type
_entity.pdbx_description
1 polymer ?
#
loop_
_entity_poly.entity_id
_entity_poly.type
_entity_poly.pdbx_seq_one_letter_code
_entity_poly.pdbx_strand_id
1 'polypeptide(L)'
;MNRTITPSLETIERNWFLVDAKDKTLGRLATEIATVLRGKNKPSFTPHLDTGDFVIVVNAEKVEVTGKKASQKLYRRHSGRPGGMKIEKFESLQEKISPKELSSKL
;
A
#
# COMPACT_ATOMS: atom_id res chain seq x y z
N MET A 1 37.64 -15.88 -3.67
CA MET A 1 36.18 -15.77 -3.86
C MET A 1 35.70 -14.64 -2.96
N ASN A 2 35.10 -13.59 -3.50
CA ASN A 2 34.63 -12.44 -2.70
C ASN A 2 33.37 -12.84 -1.91
N ARG A 3 33.28 -12.43 -0.65
CA ARG A 3 32.13 -12.74 0.23
C ARG A 3 31.16 -11.58 0.20
N THR A 4 29.91 -11.85 -0.14
CA THR A 4 28.79 -10.92 0.05
C THR A 4 28.13 -11.26 1.39
N ILE A 5 27.99 -10.26 2.26
CA ILE A 5 27.41 -10.45 3.59
C ILE A 5 25.88 -10.47 3.45
N THR A 6 25.25 -11.50 3.98
CA THR A 6 23.79 -11.62 4.07
C THR A 6 23.40 -11.51 5.55
N PRO A 7 22.38 -10.72 5.92
CA PRO A 7 21.90 -10.65 7.30
C PRO A 7 21.31 -11.99 7.75
N SER A 8 21.44 -12.31 9.04
CA SER A 8 20.70 -13.41 9.67
C SER A 8 19.35 -12.89 10.19
N LEU A 9 18.38 -13.78 10.42
CA LEU A 9 17.05 -13.39 10.91
C LEU A 9 17.10 -12.61 12.23
N GLU A 10 18.06 -12.93 13.09
CA GLU A 10 18.26 -12.28 14.40
C GLU A 10 18.82 -10.86 14.29
N THR A 11 19.53 -10.54 13.19
CA THR A 11 20.10 -9.20 12.97
C THR A 11 19.16 -8.24 12.25
N ILE A 12 17.96 -8.68 11.85
CA ILE A 12 17.02 -7.82 11.12
C ILE A 12 16.30 -6.89 12.09
N GLU A 13 16.78 -5.65 12.16
CA GLU A 13 16.07 -4.58 12.86
C GLU A 13 14.98 -3.97 11.97
N ARG A 14 13.78 -3.80 12.53
CA ARG A 14 12.60 -3.24 11.85
C ARG A 14 12.15 -1.98 12.57
N ASN A 15 12.04 -0.90 11.81
CA ASN A 15 11.54 0.38 12.29
C ASN A 15 10.06 0.56 11.96
N TRP A 16 9.42 1.50 12.65
CA TRP A 16 8.06 1.93 12.38
C TRP A 16 8.06 3.33 11.76
N PHE A 17 7.38 3.47 10.63
CA PHE A 17 7.19 4.74 9.94
C PHE A 17 5.72 5.16 10.00
N LEU A 18 5.47 6.42 10.34
CA LEU A 18 4.16 7.05 10.25
C LEU A 18 4.13 7.97 9.02
N VAL A 19 3.19 7.73 8.11
CA VAL A 19 3.10 8.43 6.82
C VAL A 19 1.74 9.12 6.71
N ASP A 20 1.74 10.44 6.53
CA ASP A 20 0.53 11.22 6.24
C ASP A 20 0.22 11.21 4.74
N ALA A 21 -0.95 10.69 4.37
CA ALA A 21 -1.41 10.59 2.98
C ALA A 21 -2.10 11.86 2.47
N LYS A 22 -2.34 12.87 3.32
CA LYS A 22 -2.99 14.12 2.94
C LYS A 22 -2.22 14.84 1.83
N ASP A 23 -2.94 15.28 0.79
CA ASP A 23 -2.40 16.02 -0.35
C ASP A 23 -1.29 15.26 -1.12
N LYS A 24 -1.21 13.93 -0.93
CA LYS A 24 -0.28 13.06 -1.66
C LYS A 24 -0.98 12.37 -2.80
N THR A 25 -0.29 12.24 -3.93
CA THR A 25 -0.78 11.46 -5.06
C THR A 25 -0.68 9.96 -4.77
N LEU A 26 -1.80 9.24 -4.85
CA LEU A 26 -1.92 7.82 -4.48
C LEU A 26 -0.80 6.93 -5.04
N GLY A 27 -0.52 7.05 -6.35
CA GLY A 27 0.48 6.19 -7.00
C GLY A 27 1.92 6.46 -6.56
N ARG A 28 2.27 7.73 -6.31
CA ARG A 28 3.61 8.11 -5.85
C ARG A 28 3.84 7.63 -4.42
N LEU A 29 2.86 7.90 -3.55
CA LEU A 29 2.87 7.46 -2.16
C LEU A 29 2.99 5.94 -2.05
N ALA A 30 2.19 5.19 -2.81
CA ALA A 30 2.20 3.72 -2.76
C ALA A 30 3.56 3.13 -3.21
N THR A 31 4.24 3.78 -4.16
CA THR A 31 5.54 3.32 -4.66
C THR A 31 6.64 3.50 -3.61
N GLU A 32 6.65 4.63 -2.92
CA GLU A 32 7.59 4.89 -1.83
C GLU A 32 7.35 3.94 -0.65
N ILE A 33 6.09 3.77 -0.24
CA ILE A 33 5.72 2.83 0.83
C ILE A 33 6.15 1.39 0.47
N ALA A 34 5.88 0.94 -0.76
CA ALA A 34 6.28 -0.40 -1.21
C ALA A 34 7.79 -0.62 -1.21
N THR A 35 8.58 0.44 -1.35
CA THR A 35 10.05 0.38 -1.30
C THR A 35 10.54 0.16 0.13
N VAL A 36 9.92 0.86 1.09
CA VAL A 36 10.18 0.73 2.53
C VAL A 36 9.73 -0.63 3.06
N LEU A 37 8.53 -1.08 2.70
CA LEU A 37 8.00 -2.39 3.08
C LEU A 37 8.87 -3.55 2.55
N ARG A 38 9.58 -3.35 1.44
CA ARG A 38 10.50 -4.36 0.90
C ARG A 38 11.91 -4.29 1.52
N GLY A 39 12.24 -3.21 2.25
CA GLY A 39 13.59 -2.99 2.78
C GLY A 39 14.63 -2.59 1.73
N LYS A 40 14.19 -2.19 0.52
CA LYS A 40 15.09 -1.80 -0.58
C LYS A 40 15.88 -0.51 -0.31
N ASN A 41 15.44 0.25 0.69
CA ASN A 41 16.14 1.42 1.23
C ASN A 41 17.32 1.04 2.15
N LYS A 42 17.42 -0.21 2.61
CA LYS A 42 18.51 -0.67 3.49
C LYS A 42 19.63 -1.33 2.69
N PRO A 43 20.91 -1.12 3.07
CA PRO A 43 22.06 -1.78 2.43
C PRO A 43 22.10 -3.29 2.71
N SER A 44 21.39 -3.76 3.74
CA SER A 44 21.23 -5.18 4.08
C SER A 44 20.14 -5.89 3.26
N PHE A 45 19.59 -5.24 2.23
CA PHE A 45 18.53 -5.81 1.41
C PHE A 45 18.93 -7.18 0.84
N THR A 46 18.07 -8.16 1.08
CA THR A 46 18.27 -9.54 0.65
C THR A 46 16.97 -10.05 0.01
N PRO A 47 16.95 -10.47 -1.27
CA PRO A 47 15.70 -10.77 -1.98
C PRO A 47 14.84 -11.89 -1.39
N HIS A 48 15.46 -12.83 -0.67
CA HIS A 48 14.79 -14.00 -0.09
C HIS A 48 14.40 -13.80 1.38
N LEU A 49 14.79 -12.68 2.00
CA LEU A 49 14.47 -12.36 3.39
C LEU A 49 13.64 -11.07 3.46
N ASP A 50 12.65 -11.06 4.35
CA ASP A 50 11.92 -9.84 4.64
C ASP A 50 12.73 -8.95 5.59
N THR A 51 13.36 -7.94 5.00
CA THR A 51 14.21 -6.94 5.68
C THR A 51 13.53 -5.57 5.80
N GLY A 52 12.25 -5.51 5.42
CA GLY A 52 11.46 -4.28 5.38
C GLY A 52 11.09 -3.73 6.75
N ASP A 53 10.58 -2.51 6.72
CA ASP A 53 10.08 -1.79 7.88
C ASP A 53 8.55 -1.75 7.89
N PHE A 54 7.96 -1.44 9.04
CA PHE A 54 6.51 -1.27 9.16
C PHE A 54 6.10 0.16 8.81
N VAL A 55 4.97 0.29 8.11
CA VAL A 55 4.44 1.59 7.70
C VAL A 55 2.98 1.70 8.13
N ILE A 56 2.67 2.75 8.90
CA ILE A 56 1.31 3.15 9.26
C ILE A 56 0.97 4.39 8.43
N VAL A 57 -0.14 4.32 7.69
CA VAL A 57 -0.63 5.44 6.87
C VAL A 57 -1.83 6.08 7.55
N VAL A 58 -1.80 7.41 7.73
CA VAL A 58 -2.89 8.21 8.29
C VAL A 58 -3.47 9.15 7.24
N ASN A 59 -4.72 9.61 7.46
CA ASN A 59 -5.48 10.45 6.53
C ASN A 59 -5.62 9.86 5.12
N ALA A 60 -5.73 8.53 4.99
CA ALA A 60 -5.82 7.85 3.70
C ALA A 60 -7.05 8.28 2.89
N GLU A 61 -8.10 8.78 3.54
CA GLU A 61 -9.29 9.32 2.91
C GLU A 61 -9.03 10.60 2.10
N LYS A 62 -7.95 11.33 2.40
CA LYS A 62 -7.55 12.59 1.77
C LYS A 62 -6.49 12.43 0.68
N VAL A 63 -6.23 11.20 0.24
CA VAL A 63 -5.27 10.93 -0.83
C VAL A 63 -5.81 11.42 -2.17
N GLU A 64 -4.94 12.02 -2.97
CA GLU A 64 -5.33 12.62 -4.25
C GLU A 64 -5.09 11.68 -5.43
N VAL A 65 -5.97 11.80 -6.43
CA VAL A 65 -5.83 11.20 -7.75
C VAL A 65 -5.85 12.30 -8.81
N THR A 66 -4.84 12.30 -9.69
CA THR A 66 -4.68 13.32 -10.71
C THR A 66 -5.70 13.19 -11.86
N GLY A 67 -6.18 14.32 -12.38
CA GLY A 67 -7.02 14.37 -13.58
C GLY A 67 -8.43 13.78 -13.35
N LYS A 68 -9.04 13.20 -14.40
CA LYS A 68 -10.39 12.61 -14.34
C LYS A 68 -10.42 11.16 -13.84
N LYS A 69 -9.34 10.70 -13.20
CA LYS A 69 -9.20 9.29 -12.76
C LYS A 69 -10.24 8.91 -11.70
N ALA A 70 -10.69 9.87 -10.89
CA ALA A 70 -11.71 9.64 -9.87
C ALA A 70 -13.01 9.04 -10.46
N SER A 71 -13.47 9.58 -11.60
CA SER A 71 -14.70 9.12 -12.26
C SER A 71 -14.47 8.08 -13.36
N GLN A 72 -13.28 8.07 -13.98
CA GLN A 72 -12.97 7.21 -15.12
C GLN A 72 -12.29 5.88 -14.75
N LYS A 73 -11.65 5.78 -13.58
CA LYS A 73 -10.95 4.55 -13.19
C LYS A 73 -11.97 3.51 -12.72
N LEU A 74 -12.08 2.43 -13.49
CA LEU A 74 -12.93 1.28 -13.20
C LEU A 74 -12.13 0.16 -12.52
N TYR A 75 -12.58 -0.28 -11.35
CA TYR A 75 -12.12 -1.46 -10.64
C TYR A 75 -13.06 -2.62 -10.97
N ARG A 76 -12.49 -3.72 -11.45
CA ARG A 76 -13.25 -4.91 -11.84
C ARG A 76 -12.83 -6.06 -10.93
N ARG A 77 -13.79 -6.76 -10.37
CA ARG A 77 -13.56 -8.01 -9.62
C ARG A 77 -14.56 -9.07 -10.07
N HIS A 78 -14.12 -10.31 -10.09
CA HIS A 78 -14.94 -11.44 -10.51
C HIS A 78 -15.02 -12.46 -9.37
N SER A 79 -16.20 -13.05 -9.15
CA SER A 79 -16.40 -14.03 -8.09
C SER A 79 -16.01 -15.47 -8.48
N GLY A 80 -15.70 -15.71 -9.76
CA GLY A 80 -15.44 -17.04 -10.33
C GLY A 80 -16.69 -17.77 -10.85
N ARG A 81 -17.90 -17.26 -10.56
CA ARG A 81 -19.17 -17.83 -11.06
C ARG A 81 -19.63 -17.14 -12.35
N PRO A 82 -20.38 -17.83 -13.25
CA PRO A 82 -21.00 -17.19 -14.41
C PRO A 82 -21.82 -15.96 -14.02
N GLY A 83 -21.62 -14.84 -14.71
CA GLY A 83 -22.28 -13.55 -14.40
C GLY A 83 -21.73 -12.82 -13.16
N GLY A 84 -20.65 -13.31 -12.55
CA GLY A 84 -20.11 -12.80 -11.28
C GLY A 84 -19.25 -11.55 -11.37
N MET A 85 -19.33 -10.78 -12.46
CA MET A 85 -18.50 -9.60 -12.67
C MET A 85 -19.08 -8.37 -11.95
N LYS A 86 -18.26 -7.72 -11.13
CA LYS A 86 -18.59 -6.45 -10.47
C LYS A 86 -17.62 -5.38 -10.94
N ILE A 87 -18.16 -4.20 -11.26
CA ILE A 87 -17.40 -3.04 -11.73
C ILE A 87 -17.76 -1.85 -10.85
N GLU A 88 -16.77 -1.18 -10.28
CA GLU A 88 -16.94 -0.01 -9.41
C GLU A 88 -15.99 1.11 -9.86
N LYS A 89 -16.43 2.37 -9.74
CA LYS A 89 -15.58 3.55 -9.98
C LYS A 89 -14.74 3.86 -8.74
N PHE A 90 -13.62 4.55 -8.93
CA PHE A 90 -12.75 4.96 -7.81
C PHE A 90 -13.49 5.79 -6.76
N GLU A 91 -14.26 6.80 -7.17
CA GLU A 91 -15.06 7.64 -6.26
C GLU A 91 -15.96 6.81 -5.34
N SER A 92 -16.75 5.89 -5.92
CA SER A 92 -17.65 5.01 -5.16
C SER A 92 -16.89 4.06 -4.21
N LEU A 93 -15.64 3.74 -4.53
CA LEU A 93 -14.77 2.90 -3.70
C LEU A 93 -14.21 3.70 -2.51
N GLN A 94 -13.81 4.94 -2.75
CA GLN A 94 -13.29 5.85 -1.72
C GLN A 94 -14.37 6.22 -0.69
N GLU A 95 -15.61 6.41 -1.13
CA GLU A 95 -16.75 6.66 -0.24
C GLU A 95 -17.04 5.48 0.70
N LYS A 96 -17.04 4.24 0.16
CA LYS A 96 -17.27 3.02 0.96
C LYS A 96 -16.17 2.76 1.97
N ILE A 97 -14.92 3.01 1.60
CA ILE A 97 -13.75 2.75 2.46
C ILE A 97 -13.57 3.84 3.53
N SER A 98 -14.20 5.01 3.36
CA SER A 98 -14.15 6.09 4.34
C SER A 98 -14.53 5.60 5.75
N PRO A 99 -13.85 6.06 6.82
CA PRO A 99 -14.01 5.54 8.20
C PRO A 99 -15.43 5.50 8.78
N LYS A 100 -16.44 6.11 8.12
CA LYS A 100 -17.85 6.00 8.52
C LYS A 100 -18.32 4.54 8.64
N GLU A 101 -17.87 3.63 7.77
CA GLU A 101 -18.29 2.20 7.85
C GLU A 101 -17.45 1.36 8.83
N LEU A 102 -16.22 1.78 9.18
CA LEU A 102 -15.41 1.07 10.18
C LEU A 102 -15.92 1.29 11.61
N SER A 103 -16.58 2.43 11.89
CA SER A 103 -17.16 2.69 13.22
C SER A 103 -18.48 1.93 13.48
N SER A 104 -19.16 1.43 12.45
CA SER A 104 -20.45 0.74 12.59
C SER A 104 -20.32 -0.80 12.65
N LYS A 105 -19.09 -1.33 12.64
CA LYS A 105 -18.79 -2.77 12.70
C LYS A 105 -17.95 -3.17 13.92
N LEU A 106 -17.80 -2.26 14.87
CA LEU A 106 -17.41 -2.53 16.26
C LEU A 106 -18.65 -2.35 17.15
#